data_AF-A0A3C0Q8Q1-F1
#
_entry.id   AF-A0A3C0Q8Q1-F1
#
_cell.length_a   1.000
_cell.length_b   1.000
_cell.length_c   1.000
_cell.angle_alpha   90.00
_cell.angle_beta   90.00
_cell.angle_gamma   90.00
#
_symmetry.space_group_name_H-M   'P 1'
#
loop_
_entity.id
_entity.type
_entity.pdbx_description
1 polymer ?
#
loop_
_entity_poly.entity_id
_entity_poly.type
_entity_poly.pdbx_seq_one_letter_code
_entity_poly.pdbx_strand_id
1 'polypeptide(L)'
;MFARIAKHLKIDFGNVSHTERLVSTAGGALVIFCVIVITRASLGPAGTLLIIPSMGASAVLLFAVPHGALSQPWNVFGGHIISALVGVTCAIAIPNEIIAASLAVGLAIGAMHYLRCIHPPGGATALAAVIGGDITHALGYQFVITPVLLNVLVMLGVAIAFNYLFPWRRYPEWLGEKPQPAAGNTRSVSQRTIEHADLVYALSQMDTIIPVSEHDLLQIYELATGQVSQRQLQPGQVKQGHYYSNGAFGPDWCIRQIVDTSPSKDTNRDRVVYKVVAGAEPRSSAMLTRTEFARWASYEVIRDDENWKRVDADKPSG
;
A
#
# COMPACT_ATOMS: atom_id res chain seq x y z
N MET A 1 4.94 4.91 26.42
CA MET A 1 3.67 4.16 26.26
C MET A 1 2.96 4.55 24.97
N PHE A 2 2.75 5.84 24.70
CA PHE A 2 2.10 6.35 23.49
C PHE A 2 2.77 5.89 22.18
N ALA A 3 4.10 5.96 22.08
CA ALA A 3 4.84 5.50 20.90
C ALA A 3 4.70 3.98 20.62
N ARG A 4 4.56 3.16 21.67
CA ARG A 4 4.31 1.71 21.51
C ARG A 4 2.88 1.44 21.05
N ILE A 5 1.90 2.18 21.55
CA ILE A 5 0.50 2.08 21.12
C ILE A 5 0.35 2.56 19.67
N ALA A 6 0.98 3.68 19.32
CA ALA A 6 1.00 4.21 17.95
C ALA A 6 1.61 3.22 16.95
N LYS A 7 2.70 2.52 17.33
CA LYS A 7 3.33 1.48 16.51
C LYS A 7 2.41 0.27 16.29
N HIS A 8 1.64 -0.15 17.31
CA HIS A 8 0.68 -1.26 17.16
C HIS A 8 -0.54 -0.87 16.33
N LEU A 9 -0.95 0.41 16.37
CA LEU A 9 -2.03 0.97 15.56
C LEU A 9 -1.58 1.36 14.14
N LYS A 10 -0.30 1.13 13.78
CA LYS A 10 0.30 1.58 12.50
C LYS A 10 0.01 3.05 12.20
N ILE A 11 0.03 3.92 13.20
CA ILE A 11 -0.09 5.38 13.01
C ILE A 11 1.24 5.86 12.45
N ASP A 12 1.37 5.80 11.14
CA ASP A 12 2.53 6.31 10.44
C ASP A 12 2.34 7.80 10.18
N PHE A 13 3.14 8.62 10.87
CA PHE A 13 3.22 10.04 10.59
C PHE A 13 4.08 10.20 9.35
N GLY A 14 3.53 9.89 8.17
CA GLY A 14 4.17 10.27 6.92
C GLY A 14 4.57 11.74 6.99
N ASN A 15 5.72 12.09 6.40
CA ASN A 15 6.23 13.46 6.34
C ASN A 15 5.39 14.34 5.40
N VAL A 16 4.06 14.32 5.55
CA VAL A 16 3.14 15.16 4.79
C VAL A 16 3.27 16.59 5.30
N SER A 17 3.69 17.49 4.44
CA SER A 17 3.90 18.90 4.78
C SER A 17 2.60 19.56 5.26
N HIS A 18 2.71 20.62 6.07
CA HIS A 18 1.54 21.40 6.50
C HIS A 18 0.80 22.02 5.31
N THR A 19 1.55 22.41 4.27
CA THR A 19 0.99 22.92 3.00
C THR A 19 0.12 21.85 2.34
N GLU A 20 0.62 20.63 2.20
CA GLU A 20 -0.14 19.53 1.59
C GLU A 20 -1.42 19.23 2.38
N ARG A 21 -1.37 19.23 3.72
CA ARG A 21 -2.56 19.07 4.56
C ARG A 21 -3.60 20.17 4.35
N LEU A 22 -3.17 21.43 4.24
CA LEU A 22 -4.06 22.56 4.00
C LEU A 22 -4.68 22.51 2.60
N VAL A 23 -3.88 22.17 1.58
CA VAL A 23 -4.35 22.03 0.20
C VAL A 23 -5.39 20.89 0.09
N SER A 24 -5.13 19.73 0.71
CA SER A 24 -6.10 18.63 0.79
C SER A 24 -7.40 19.05 1.46
N THR A 25 -7.29 19.76 2.58
CA THR A 25 -8.45 20.23 3.35
C THR A 25 -9.29 21.21 2.54
N ALA A 26 -8.64 22.18 1.89
CA ALA A 26 -9.30 23.19 1.06
C ALA A 26 -9.98 22.55 -0.17
N GLY A 27 -9.30 21.63 -0.86
CA GLY A 27 -9.85 20.92 -2.00
C GLY A 27 -11.05 20.04 -1.61
N GLY A 28 -10.96 19.32 -0.49
CA GLY A 28 -12.06 18.54 0.06
C GLY A 28 -13.27 19.40 0.45
N ALA A 29 -13.04 20.55 1.08
CA ALA A 29 -14.12 21.50 1.40
C ALA A 29 -14.77 22.08 0.13
N LEU A 30 -13.96 22.47 -0.85
CA LEU A 30 -14.43 23.02 -2.12
C LEU A 30 -15.31 22.03 -2.88
N VAL A 31 -14.87 20.78 -3.03
CA VAL A 31 -15.63 19.80 -3.80
C VAL A 31 -16.99 19.49 -3.15
N ILE A 32 -17.03 19.36 -1.82
CA ILE A 32 -18.28 19.10 -1.10
C ILE A 32 -19.22 20.31 -1.20
N PHE A 33 -18.67 21.52 -1.11
CA PHE A 33 -19.45 22.73 -1.36
C PHE A 33 -20.07 22.73 -2.77
N CYS A 34 -19.28 22.44 -3.80
CA CYS A 34 -19.77 22.35 -5.19
C CYS A 34 -20.86 21.28 -5.35
N VAL A 35 -20.65 20.08 -4.80
CA VAL A 35 -21.64 18.99 -4.82
C VAL A 35 -22.94 19.42 -4.14
N ILE A 36 -22.88 20.02 -2.95
CA ILE A 36 -24.08 20.48 -2.24
C ILE A 36 -24.82 21.54 -3.05
N VAL A 37 -24.13 22.56 -3.57
CA VAL A 37 -24.75 23.66 -4.32
C VAL A 37 -25.42 23.14 -5.59
N ILE A 38 -24.70 22.36 -6.40
CA ILE A 38 -25.20 21.86 -7.70
C ILE A 38 -26.35 20.88 -7.50
N THR A 39 -26.25 19.98 -6.52
CA THR A 39 -27.29 18.98 -6.25
C THR A 39 -28.54 19.61 -5.64
N ARG A 40 -28.38 20.59 -4.74
CA ARG A 40 -29.53 21.37 -4.24
C ARG A 40 -30.21 22.17 -5.34
N ALA A 41 -29.45 22.76 -6.26
CA ALA A 41 -30.02 23.49 -7.40
C ALA A 41 -30.77 22.57 -8.36
N SER A 42 -30.31 21.32 -8.52
CA SER A 42 -30.87 20.38 -9.50
C SER A 42 -32.04 19.54 -8.95
N LEU A 43 -31.98 19.12 -7.68
CA LEU A 43 -32.94 18.18 -7.07
C LEU A 43 -33.69 18.76 -5.85
N GLY A 44 -33.40 20.00 -5.46
CA GLY A 44 -33.97 20.62 -4.27
C GLY A 44 -33.37 20.11 -2.94
N PRO A 45 -33.90 20.58 -1.80
CA PRO A 45 -33.29 20.33 -0.48
C PRO A 45 -33.30 18.87 -0.04
N ALA A 46 -34.34 18.12 -0.42
CA ALA A 46 -34.58 16.76 0.08
C ALA A 46 -33.61 15.71 -0.50
N GLY A 47 -33.18 15.86 -1.75
CA GLY A 47 -32.30 14.90 -2.43
C GLY A 47 -30.85 14.89 -1.95
N THR A 48 -30.45 15.84 -1.09
CA THR A 48 -29.04 16.06 -0.75
C THR A 48 -28.57 15.15 0.41
N LEU A 49 -29.44 14.85 1.38
CA LEU A 49 -29.05 14.30 2.69
C LEU A 49 -28.49 12.87 2.67
N LEU A 50 -28.89 12.05 1.70
CA LEU A 50 -28.60 10.60 1.72
C LEU A 50 -27.31 10.21 0.98
N ILE A 51 -26.87 11.01 0.01
CA ILE A 51 -25.69 10.69 -0.83
C ILE A 51 -24.41 11.39 -0.34
N ILE A 52 -24.54 12.48 0.42
CA ILE A 52 -23.40 13.23 0.98
C ILE A 52 -22.38 12.32 1.69
N PRO A 53 -22.75 11.32 2.51
CA PRO A 53 -21.75 10.52 3.22
C PRO A 53 -20.77 9.81 2.28
N SER A 54 -21.25 9.24 1.18
CA SER A 54 -20.43 8.59 0.17
C SER A 54 -19.56 9.60 -0.59
N MET A 55 -20.09 10.78 -0.91
CA MET A 55 -19.32 11.86 -1.55
C MET A 55 -18.23 12.42 -0.63
N GLY A 56 -18.50 12.53 0.68
CA GLY A 56 -17.53 12.91 1.70
C GLY A 56 -16.33 11.96 1.73
N ALA A 57 -16.58 10.65 1.77
CA ALA A 57 -15.52 9.64 1.72
C ALA A 57 -14.72 9.70 0.41
N SER A 58 -15.39 9.97 -0.71
CA SER A 58 -14.75 10.14 -2.03
C SER A 58 -13.86 11.37 -2.07
N ALA A 59 -14.28 12.48 -1.43
CA ALA A 59 -13.48 13.70 -1.33
C ALA A 59 -12.19 13.47 -0.53
N VAL A 60 -12.26 12.67 0.54
CA VAL A 60 -11.06 12.28 1.29
C VAL A 60 -10.06 11.58 0.36
N LEU A 61 -10.49 10.59 -0.43
CA LEU A 61 -9.60 9.89 -1.36
C LEU A 61 -9.04 10.82 -2.44
N LEU A 62 -9.91 11.59 -3.11
CA LEU A 62 -9.53 12.46 -4.22
C LEU A 62 -8.57 13.60 -3.85
N PHE A 63 -8.62 14.07 -2.60
CA PHE A 63 -7.83 15.24 -2.18
C PHE A 63 -6.75 14.94 -1.14
N ALA A 64 -6.89 13.88 -0.33
CA ALA A 64 -5.82 13.45 0.58
C ALA A 64 -4.85 12.47 -0.10
N VAL A 65 -5.32 11.68 -1.07
CA VAL A 65 -4.52 10.66 -1.75
C VAL A 65 -4.77 10.67 -3.27
N PRO A 66 -4.55 11.81 -3.96
CA PRO A 66 -4.94 11.97 -5.37
C PRO A 66 -4.29 10.95 -6.31
N HIS A 67 -3.05 10.53 -6.04
CA HIS A 67 -2.34 9.52 -6.83
C HIS A 67 -2.68 8.08 -6.45
N GLY A 68 -3.48 7.87 -5.40
CA GLY A 68 -3.88 6.53 -4.98
C GLY A 68 -4.67 5.84 -6.08
N ALA A 69 -4.42 4.55 -6.29
CA ALA A 69 -5.13 3.76 -7.29
C ALA A 69 -6.66 3.89 -7.12
N LEU A 70 -7.16 3.84 -5.87
CA LEU A 70 -8.58 3.97 -5.52
C LEU A 70 -9.19 5.35 -5.82
N SER A 71 -8.35 6.38 -6.00
CA SER A 71 -8.76 7.75 -6.33
C SER A 71 -8.80 7.99 -7.84
N GLN A 72 -8.26 7.09 -8.66
CA GLN A 72 -8.21 7.28 -10.12
C GLN A 72 -9.61 7.34 -10.74
N PRO A 73 -9.80 8.08 -11.84
CA PRO A 73 -11.15 8.38 -12.36
C PRO A 73 -12.01 7.16 -12.67
N TRP A 74 -11.42 6.08 -13.19
CA TRP A 74 -12.17 4.84 -13.45
C TRP A 74 -12.72 4.22 -12.17
N ASN A 75 -11.96 4.24 -11.08
CA ASN A 75 -12.38 3.67 -9.82
C ASN A 75 -13.51 4.50 -9.22
N VAL A 76 -13.38 5.82 -9.20
CA VAL A 76 -14.44 6.71 -8.71
C VAL A 76 -15.71 6.57 -9.56
N PHE A 77 -15.59 6.71 -10.89
CA PHE A 77 -16.73 6.65 -11.80
C PHE A 77 -17.39 5.28 -11.80
N GLY A 78 -16.62 4.23 -12.10
CA GLY A 78 -17.13 2.86 -12.16
C GLY A 78 -17.67 2.43 -10.80
N GLY A 79 -16.91 2.68 -9.73
CA GLY A 79 -17.29 2.28 -8.39
C GLY A 79 -18.65 2.84 -7.96
N HIS A 80 -18.91 4.13 -8.13
CA HIS A 80 -20.22 4.69 -7.79
C HIS A 80 -21.35 4.21 -8.70
N ILE A 81 -21.14 4.17 -10.02
CA ILE A 81 -22.21 3.83 -10.97
C ILE A 81 -22.61 2.36 -10.84
N ILE A 82 -21.64 1.46 -10.76
CA ILE A 82 -21.88 0.03 -10.59
C ILE A 82 -22.53 -0.24 -9.23
N SER A 83 -22.03 0.39 -8.15
CA SER A 83 -22.64 0.27 -6.84
C SER A 83 -24.07 0.80 -6.79
N ALA A 84 -24.37 1.92 -7.43
CA ALA A 84 -25.72 2.46 -7.51
C ALA A 84 -26.67 1.52 -8.26
N LEU A 85 -26.23 0.97 -9.39
CA LEU A 85 -27.01 -0.01 -10.16
C LEU A 85 -27.32 -1.25 -9.34
N VAL A 86 -26.31 -1.83 -8.68
CA VAL A 86 -26.49 -3.00 -7.81
C VAL A 86 -27.41 -2.67 -6.65
N GLY A 87 -27.21 -1.54 -5.98
CA GLY A 87 -28.02 -1.09 -4.85
C GLY A 87 -29.50 -0.91 -5.19
N VAL A 88 -29.79 -0.19 -6.28
CA VAL A 88 -31.17 -0.02 -6.78
C VAL A 88 -31.80 -1.37 -7.15
N THR A 89 -31.03 -2.25 -7.81
CA THR A 89 -31.51 -3.59 -8.18
C THR A 89 -31.90 -4.40 -6.93
N CYS A 90 -31.06 -4.37 -5.90
CA CYS A 90 -31.34 -5.04 -4.63
C CYS A 90 -32.54 -4.42 -3.91
N ALA A 91 -32.66 -3.09 -3.89
CA ALA A 91 -33.80 -2.39 -3.28
C ALA A 91 -35.15 -2.77 -3.92
N ILE A 92 -35.17 -2.96 -5.24
CA ILE A 92 -36.38 -3.37 -5.97
C ILE A 92 -36.67 -4.86 -5.81
N ALA A 93 -35.63 -5.70 -5.88
CA ALA A 93 -35.81 -7.16 -5.97
C ALA A 93 -36.02 -7.85 -4.62
N ILE A 94 -35.57 -7.25 -3.51
CA ILE A 94 -35.53 -7.91 -2.19
C ILE A 94 -36.41 -7.14 -1.20
N PRO A 95 -37.54 -7.72 -0.74
CA PRO A 95 -38.47 -7.02 0.15
C PRO A 95 -37.92 -6.71 1.55
N ASN A 96 -37.00 -7.53 2.06
CA ASN A 96 -36.41 -7.32 3.38
C ASN A 96 -35.23 -6.36 3.29
N GLU A 97 -35.36 -5.17 3.88
CA GLU A 97 -34.37 -4.09 3.81
C GLU A 97 -32.98 -4.50 4.31
N ILE A 98 -32.90 -5.24 5.42
CA ILE A 98 -31.61 -5.66 6.00
C ILE A 98 -30.88 -6.61 5.05
N ILE A 99 -31.59 -7.56 4.46
CA ILE A 99 -31.04 -8.50 3.48
C ILE A 99 -30.67 -7.76 2.20
N ALA A 100 -31.54 -6.87 1.70
CA ALA A 100 -31.29 -6.04 0.52
C ALA A 100 -30.03 -5.19 0.68
N ALA A 101 -29.86 -4.54 1.83
CA ALA A 101 -28.72 -3.67 2.13
C ALA A 101 -27.42 -4.48 2.22
N SER A 102 -27.45 -5.62 2.91
CA SER A 102 -26.29 -6.50 3.07
C SER A 102 -25.84 -7.07 1.72
N LEU A 103 -26.80 -7.53 0.90
CA LEU A 103 -26.51 -8.04 -0.45
C LEU A 103 -26.08 -6.94 -1.40
N ALA A 104 -26.69 -5.75 -1.35
CA ALA A 104 -26.30 -4.61 -2.19
C ALA A 104 -24.82 -4.27 -2.01
N VAL A 105 -24.35 -4.14 -0.77
CA VAL A 105 -22.94 -3.84 -0.48
C VAL A 105 -22.02 -4.99 -0.91
N GLY A 106 -22.34 -6.24 -0.53
CA GLY A 106 -21.52 -7.40 -0.89
C GLY A 106 -21.40 -7.64 -2.39
N LEU A 107 -22.52 -7.56 -3.11
CA LEU A 107 -22.56 -7.69 -4.57
C LEU A 107 -21.85 -6.53 -5.25
N ALA A 108 -21.98 -5.29 -4.74
CA ALA A 108 -21.27 -4.15 -5.27
C ALA A 108 -19.74 -4.29 -5.12
N ILE A 109 -19.26 -4.79 -3.97
CA ILE A 109 -17.84 -5.10 -3.76
C ILE A 109 -17.36 -6.13 -4.79
N GLY A 110 -18.11 -7.22 -4.97
CA GLY A 110 -17.81 -8.25 -5.96
C GLY A 110 -17.77 -7.69 -7.38
N ALA A 111 -18.79 -6.92 -7.78
CA ALA A 111 -18.87 -6.31 -9.10
C ALA A 111 -17.71 -5.34 -9.37
N MET A 112 -17.36 -4.50 -8.40
CA MET A 112 -16.20 -3.61 -8.51
C MET A 112 -14.88 -4.36 -8.63
N HIS A 113 -14.74 -5.52 -7.98
CA HIS A 113 -13.55 -6.37 -8.10
C HIS A 113 -13.40 -6.90 -9.52
N TYR A 114 -14.47 -7.46 -10.09
CA TYR A 114 -14.45 -7.98 -11.47
C TYR A 114 -14.21 -6.88 -12.51
N LEU A 115 -14.79 -5.70 -12.29
CA LEU A 115 -14.68 -4.56 -13.21
C LEU A 115 -13.44 -3.68 -12.94
N ARG A 116 -12.61 -4.09 -11.97
CA ARG A 116 -11.36 -3.42 -11.57
C ARG A 116 -11.54 -1.94 -11.27
N CYS A 117 -12.66 -1.59 -10.64
CA CYS A 117 -13.05 -0.22 -10.30
C CYS A 117 -13.31 -0.07 -8.79
N ILE A 118 -12.53 -0.75 -7.95
CA ILE A 118 -12.72 -0.71 -6.50
C ILE A 118 -12.59 0.72 -6.01
N HIS A 119 -13.70 1.23 -5.48
CA HIS A 119 -13.78 2.52 -4.84
C HIS A 119 -14.65 2.35 -3.59
N PRO A 120 -14.04 2.23 -2.40
CA PRO A 120 -14.77 1.93 -1.17
C PRO A 120 -16.00 2.82 -0.91
N PRO A 121 -15.99 4.13 -1.22
CA PRO A 121 -17.19 4.97 -1.12
C PRO A 121 -18.38 4.47 -1.95
N GLY A 122 -18.16 3.75 -3.03
CA GLY A 122 -19.21 3.08 -3.82
C GLY A 122 -20.06 2.12 -2.98
N GLY A 123 -19.46 1.41 -2.02
CA GLY A 123 -20.22 0.56 -1.08
C GLY A 123 -21.28 1.35 -0.31
N ALA A 124 -20.95 2.56 0.14
CA ALA A 124 -21.92 3.45 0.77
C ALA A 124 -22.99 3.97 -0.21
N THR A 125 -22.65 4.12 -1.50
CA THR A 125 -23.65 4.44 -2.54
C THR A 125 -24.64 3.29 -2.75
N ALA A 126 -24.16 2.04 -2.79
CA ALA A 126 -25.04 0.86 -2.88
C ALA A 126 -25.97 0.77 -1.67
N LEU A 127 -25.42 0.99 -0.46
CA LEU A 127 -26.21 1.00 0.76
C LEU A 127 -27.28 2.11 0.74
N ALA A 128 -26.90 3.33 0.34
CA ALA A 128 -27.80 4.48 0.28
C ALA A 128 -29.00 4.25 -0.67
N ALA A 129 -28.81 3.50 -1.77
CA ALA A 129 -29.90 3.12 -2.65
C ALA A 129 -30.97 2.26 -1.96
N VAL A 130 -30.57 1.46 -0.97
CA VAL A 130 -31.47 0.58 -0.22
C VAL A 130 -32.09 1.28 0.98
N ILE A 131 -31.29 1.96 1.81
CA ILE A 131 -31.79 2.58 3.05
C ILE A 131 -32.27 4.03 2.87
N GLY A 132 -32.31 4.52 1.63
CA GLY A 132 -32.64 5.90 1.31
C GLY A 132 -34.13 6.27 1.40
N GLY A 133 -34.98 5.33 1.85
CA GLY A 133 -36.42 5.52 2.03
C GLY A 133 -37.19 5.86 0.76
N ASP A 134 -38.44 6.29 0.94
CA ASP A 134 -39.43 6.47 -0.14
C ASP A 134 -38.95 7.38 -1.26
N ILE A 135 -38.25 8.48 -0.94
CA ILE A 135 -37.74 9.43 -1.93
C ILE A 135 -36.72 8.75 -2.85
N THR A 136 -35.83 7.93 -2.28
CA THR A 136 -34.79 7.23 -3.04
C THR A 136 -35.40 6.08 -3.85
N HIS A 137 -36.31 5.34 -3.25
CA HIS A 137 -36.99 4.22 -3.91
C HIS A 137 -37.88 4.68 -5.07
N ALA A 138 -38.55 5.83 -4.93
CA ALA A 138 -39.36 6.43 -6.00
C ALA A 138 -38.54 6.84 -7.23
N LEU A 139 -37.25 7.14 -7.06
CA LEU A 139 -36.35 7.40 -8.20
C LEU A 139 -36.04 6.12 -8.97
N GLY A 140 -36.01 4.96 -8.31
CA GLY A 140 -35.57 3.71 -8.93
C GLY A 140 -34.21 3.90 -9.64
N TYR A 141 -34.11 3.50 -10.91
CA TYR A 141 -32.87 3.67 -11.68
C TYR A 141 -32.51 5.13 -11.98
N GLN A 142 -33.44 6.08 -11.83
CA GLN A 142 -33.14 7.50 -11.94
C GLN A 142 -32.12 7.92 -10.87
N PHE A 143 -32.06 7.23 -9.72
CA PHE A 143 -31.05 7.45 -8.67
C PHE A 143 -29.62 7.40 -9.22
N VAL A 144 -29.35 6.51 -10.18
CA VAL A 144 -28.03 6.33 -10.81
C VAL A 144 -27.63 7.58 -11.60
N ILE A 145 -28.57 8.19 -12.31
CA ILE A 145 -28.32 9.39 -13.12
C ILE A 145 -28.33 10.64 -12.22
N THR A 146 -29.39 10.78 -11.42
CA THR A 146 -29.58 11.86 -10.46
C THR A 146 -30.02 11.26 -9.11
N PRO A 147 -29.16 11.30 -8.08
CA PRO A 147 -28.04 12.24 -7.92
C PRO A 147 -26.64 11.65 -8.20
N VAL A 148 -26.48 10.33 -8.40
CA VAL A 148 -25.15 9.69 -8.33
C VAL A 148 -24.20 10.17 -9.45
N LEU A 149 -24.57 9.97 -10.71
CA LEU A 149 -23.73 10.35 -11.85
C LEU A 149 -23.42 11.85 -11.84
N LEU A 150 -24.40 12.69 -11.55
CA LEU A 150 -24.20 14.14 -11.41
C LEU A 150 -23.11 14.46 -10.38
N ASN A 151 -23.20 13.89 -9.17
CA ASN A 151 -22.21 14.12 -8.13
C ASN A 151 -20.81 13.63 -8.55
N VAL A 152 -20.72 12.44 -9.15
CA VAL A 152 -19.45 11.87 -9.63
C VAL A 152 -18.78 12.79 -10.66
N LEU A 153 -19.54 13.32 -11.61
CA LEU A 153 -19.02 14.24 -12.63
C LEU A 153 -18.51 15.54 -12.01
N VAL A 154 -19.26 16.11 -11.05
CA VAL A 154 -18.82 17.30 -10.30
C VAL A 154 -17.54 17.00 -9.53
N MET A 155 -17.50 15.89 -8.81
CA MET A 155 -16.35 15.48 -7.99
C MET A 155 -15.09 15.33 -8.85
N LEU A 156 -15.19 14.60 -9.98
CA LEU A 156 -14.07 14.42 -10.90
C LEU A 156 -13.65 15.71 -11.58
N GLY A 157 -14.61 16.54 -12.01
CA GLY A 157 -14.31 17.83 -12.62
C GLY A 157 -13.53 18.75 -11.68
N VAL A 158 -13.98 18.88 -10.43
CA VAL A 158 -13.28 19.68 -9.42
C VAL A 158 -11.95 19.05 -9.03
N ALA A 159 -11.86 17.72 -8.87
CA ALA A 159 -10.61 17.05 -8.51
C ALA A 159 -9.55 17.23 -9.61
N ILE A 160 -9.91 17.12 -10.88
CA ILE A 160 -9.00 17.38 -12.00
C ILE A 160 -8.58 18.85 -12.00
N ALA A 161 -9.54 19.79 -11.98
CA ALA A 161 -9.23 21.21 -12.06
C ALA A 161 -8.38 21.71 -10.88
N PHE A 162 -8.71 21.30 -9.66
CA PHE A 162 -8.03 21.73 -8.44
C PHE A 162 -6.63 21.12 -8.32
N ASN A 163 -6.50 19.81 -8.52
CA ASN A 163 -5.20 19.15 -8.38
C ASN A 163 -4.24 19.52 -9.54
N TYR A 164 -4.77 19.92 -10.71
CA TYR A 164 -3.96 20.44 -11.81
C TYR A 164 -3.18 21.72 -11.45
N LEU A 165 -3.65 22.51 -10.49
CA LEU A 165 -2.98 23.74 -10.03
C LEU A 165 -1.66 23.47 -9.30
N PHE A 166 -1.44 22.25 -8.83
CA PHE A 166 -0.28 21.88 -8.03
C PHE A 166 0.57 20.85 -8.79
N PRO A 167 1.83 21.20 -9.19
CA PRO A 167 2.66 20.32 -10.01
C PRO A 167 2.91 18.93 -9.41
N TRP A 168 2.94 18.82 -8.08
CA TRP A 168 3.14 17.55 -7.36
C TRP A 168 1.86 16.74 -7.16
N ARG A 169 0.67 17.26 -7.55
CA ARG A 169 -0.63 16.58 -7.41
C ARG A 169 -1.29 16.19 -8.73
N ARG A 170 -0.55 16.20 -9.86
CA ARG A 170 -1.14 16.02 -11.20
C ARG A 170 -2.09 14.82 -11.23
N TYR A 171 -3.37 15.14 -11.39
CA TYR A 171 -4.47 14.19 -11.43
C TYR A 171 -5.28 14.43 -12.71
N PRO A 172 -5.61 13.40 -13.49
CA PRO A 172 -5.33 11.99 -13.25
C PRO A 172 -3.86 11.61 -13.50
N GLU A 173 -3.43 10.43 -13.04
CA GLU A 173 -2.01 10.01 -13.07
C GLU A 173 -1.40 10.07 -14.48
N TRP A 174 -2.18 9.81 -15.53
CA TRP A 174 -1.69 9.86 -16.92
C TRP A 174 -1.37 11.29 -17.42
N LEU A 175 -1.80 12.34 -16.72
CA LEU A 175 -1.42 13.73 -17.00
C LEU A 175 -0.08 14.12 -16.31
N GLY A 176 0.39 13.29 -15.38
CA GLY A 176 1.73 13.40 -14.81
C GLY A 176 2.79 13.13 -15.86
N GLU A 177 3.85 13.95 -15.89
CA GLU A 177 5.04 13.58 -16.66
C GLU A 177 5.63 12.31 -16.04
N LYS A 178 5.61 11.20 -16.78
CA LYS A 178 6.46 10.06 -16.45
C LYS A 178 7.90 10.57 -16.51
N PRO A 179 8.71 10.44 -15.44
CA PRO A 179 10.13 10.71 -15.54
C PRO A 179 10.68 9.88 -16.68
N GLN A 180 11.02 10.53 -17.78
CA GLN A 180 11.67 9.87 -18.90
C GLN A 180 13.01 9.41 -18.36
N PRO A 181 13.34 8.10 -18.36
CA PRO A 181 14.64 7.65 -17.91
C PRO A 181 15.67 8.42 -18.75
N ALA A 182 16.48 9.24 -18.08
CA ALA A 182 17.42 10.11 -18.76
C ALA A 182 18.23 9.25 -19.73
N ALA A 183 18.14 9.56 -21.03
CA ALA A 183 18.97 8.98 -22.07
C ALA A 183 20.40 9.49 -21.89
N GLY A 184 21.02 9.11 -20.78
CA GLY A 184 22.35 9.51 -20.37
C GLY A 184 23.18 8.25 -20.20
N ASN A 185 24.03 7.97 -21.20
CA ASN A 185 25.12 7.01 -21.21
C ASN A 185 24.92 5.76 -20.35
N THR A 186 24.73 4.63 -21.05
CA THR A 186 24.96 3.25 -20.62
C THR A 186 26.42 2.98 -20.21
N ARG A 187 27.05 3.87 -19.44
CA ARG A 187 28.21 3.54 -18.62
C ARG A 187 27.66 2.73 -17.48
N SER A 188 27.82 1.41 -17.58
CA SER A 188 27.75 0.44 -16.48
C SER A 188 26.93 0.98 -15.31
N VAL A 189 25.62 0.77 -15.34
CA VAL A 189 24.84 0.72 -14.11
C VAL A 189 25.39 -0.50 -13.39
N SER A 190 26.56 -0.31 -12.76
CA SER A 190 27.11 -1.23 -11.79
C SER A 190 25.96 -1.50 -10.85
N GLN A 191 25.64 -2.77 -10.67
CA GLN A 191 24.53 -3.29 -9.89
C GLN A 191 24.55 -2.74 -8.47
N ARG A 192 24.23 -1.45 -8.28
CA ARG A 192 23.97 -0.87 -6.97
C ARG A 192 22.66 -1.50 -6.54
N THR A 193 22.82 -2.47 -5.66
CA THR A 193 21.70 -2.97 -4.87
C THR A 193 21.13 -1.74 -4.17
N ILE A 194 19.85 -1.42 -4.42
CA ILE A 194 19.19 -0.36 -3.68
C ILE A 194 19.15 -0.85 -2.24
N GLU A 195 19.90 -0.21 -1.35
CA GLU A 195 19.91 -0.59 0.05
C GLU A 195 18.59 -0.16 0.71
N HIS A 196 18.18 -0.88 1.74
CA HIS A 196 16.96 -0.59 2.48
C HIS A 196 16.92 0.86 2.99
N ALA A 197 18.05 1.37 3.50
CA ALA A 197 18.16 2.75 3.96
C ALA A 197 17.96 3.79 2.83
N ASP A 198 18.44 3.49 1.63
CA ASP A 198 18.27 4.37 0.45
C ASP A 198 16.81 4.41 -0.01
N LEU A 199 16.12 3.26 0.03
CA LEU A 199 14.69 3.19 -0.30
C LEU A 199 13.83 3.92 0.73
N VAL A 200 14.10 3.72 2.02
CA VAL A 200 13.41 4.42 3.12
C VAL A 200 13.65 5.92 3.06
N TYR A 201 14.88 6.35 2.78
CA TYR A 201 15.21 7.76 2.58
C TYR A 201 14.45 8.34 1.39
N ALA A 202 14.45 7.67 0.23
CA ALA A 202 13.72 8.12 -0.94
C ALA A 202 12.21 8.26 -0.67
N LEU A 203 11.60 7.28 0.01
CA LEU A 203 10.19 7.35 0.44
C LEU A 203 9.96 8.52 1.40
N SER A 204 10.90 8.81 2.31
CA SER A 204 10.79 9.94 3.25
C SER A 204 10.84 11.32 2.60
N GLN A 205 11.41 11.41 1.38
CA GLN A 205 11.50 12.65 0.60
C GLN A 205 10.26 12.90 -0.27
N MET A 206 9.38 11.90 -0.44
CA MET A 206 8.14 12.07 -1.20
C MET A 206 7.05 12.67 -0.31
N ASP A 207 6.61 13.90 -0.61
CA ASP A 207 5.45 14.54 0.02
C ASP A 207 4.14 13.98 -0.59
N THR A 208 3.96 12.66 -0.54
CA THR A 208 2.78 11.95 -1.07
C THR A 208 2.49 10.71 -0.23
N ILE A 209 1.22 10.46 0.05
CA ILE A 209 0.78 9.23 0.69
C ILE A 209 0.82 8.11 -0.36
N ILE A 210 1.77 7.19 -0.24
CA ILE A 210 1.78 5.93 -1.00
C ILE A 210 1.13 4.86 -0.13
N PRO A 211 -0.04 4.32 -0.50
CA PRO A 211 -0.74 3.31 0.30
C PRO A 211 -0.15 1.91 0.07
N VAL A 212 1.18 1.78 0.16
CA VAL A 212 1.90 0.51 0.08
C VAL A 212 2.81 0.43 1.28
N SER A 213 2.76 -0.69 2.01
CA SER A 213 3.66 -0.85 3.15
C SER A 213 5.09 -1.01 2.66
N GLU A 214 6.04 -0.55 3.46
CA GLU A 214 7.48 -0.75 3.22
C GLU A 214 7.82 -2.23 2.99
N HIS A 215 7.14 -3.14 3.70
CA HIS A 215 7.34 -4.58 3.58
C HIS A 215 6.89 -5.11 2.21
N ASP A 216 5.73 -4.65 1.72
CA ASP A 216 5.22 -5.04 0.41
C ASP A 216 6.13 -4.53 -0.72
N LEU A 217 6.68 -3.31 -0.59
CA LEU A 217 7.62 -2.75 -1.57
C LEU A 217 8.91 -3.57 -1.64
N LEU A 218 9.45 -3.98 -0.49
CA LEU A 218 10.63 -4.83 -0.44
C LEU A 218 10.33 -6.22 -1.03
N GLN A 219 9.18 -6.80 -0.70
CA GLN A 219 8.76 -8.08 -1.28
C GLN A 219 8.62 -8.01 -2.80
N ILE A 220 8.05 -6.92 -3.33
CA ILE A 220 7.97 -6.68 -4.78
C ILE A 220 9.37 -6.58 -5.39
N TYR A 221 10.29 -5.86 -4.75
CA TYR A 221 11.69 -5.75 -5.21
C TYR A 221 12.39 -7.11 -5.25
N GLU A 222 12.20 -7.95 -4.24
CA GLU A 222 12.76 -9.31 -4.22
C GLU A 222 12.22 -10.18 -5.34
N LEU A 223 10.89 -10.17 -5.54
CA LEU A 223 10.23 -10.90 -6.62
C LEU A 223 10.71 -10.41 -8.00
N ALA A 224 10.88 -9.09 -8.17
CA ALA A 224 11.31 -8.50 -9.43
C ALA A 224 12.79 -8.75 -9.74
N THR A 225 13.65 -8.82 -8.72
CA THR A 225 15.09 -8.99 -8.90
C THR A 225 15.55 -10.45 -8.86
N GLY A 226 14.69 -11.37 -8.42
CA GLY A 226 15.03 -12.79 -8.26
C GLY A 226 16.19 -13.04 -7.29
N GLN A 227 16.50 -12.07 -6.41
CA GLN A 227 17.72 -12.06 -5.61
C GLN A 227 17.72 -13.05 -4.43
N VAL A 228 16.64 -13.78 -4.20
CA VAL A 228 16.57 -14.86 -3.20
C VAL A 228 17.62 -15.96 -3.45
N SER A 229 18.16 -16.09 -4.67
CA SER A 229 19.04 -17.21 -5.04
C SER A 229 20.53 -16.89 -5.27
N GLN A 230 20.98 -15.63 -5.26
CA GLN A 230 22.35 -15.30 -5.74
C GLN A 230 23.41 -14.98 -4.67
N ARG A 231 23.09 -15.02 -3.38
CA ARG A 231 24.06 -14.63 -2.33
C ARG A 231 24.39 -15.76 -1.35
N GLN A 232 24.43 -17.01 -1.78
CA GLN A 232 24.89 -18.08 -0.88
C GLN A 232 26.38 -17.92 -0.58
N LEU A 233 26.77 -18.05 0.69
CA LEU A 233 28.17 -18.09 1.07
C LEU A 233 28.82 -19.38 0.60
N GLN A 234 30.14 -19.34 0.39
CA GLN A 234 30.93 -20.55 0.24
C GLN A 234 31.21 -21.15 1.63
N PRO A 235 31.30 -22.49 1.77
CA PRO A 235 31.59 -23.13 3.05
C PRO A 235 32.83 -22.56 3.76
N GLY A 236 33.89 -22.22 3.01
CA GLY A 236 35.12 -21.63 3.56
C GLY A 236 34.97 -20.22 4.15
N GLN A 237 33.87 -19.53 3.89
CA GLN A 237 33.57 -18.21 4.46
C GLN A 237 32.88 -18.29 5.82
N VAL A 238 32.36 -19.47 6.19
CA VAL A 238 31.71 -19.71 7.49
C VAL A 238 32.79 -19.88 8.54
N LYS A 239 32.87 -18.98 9.52
CA LYS A 239 33.90 -18.94 10.57
C LYS A 239 33.28 -19.04 11.95
N GLN A 240 33.98 -19.69 12.87
CA GLN A 240 33.57 -19.77 14.27
C GLN A 240 33.61 -18.38 14.92
N GLY A 241 32.58 -18.05 15.71
CA GLY A 241 32.46 -16.76 16.41
C GLY A 241 31.77 -15.67 15.59
N HIS A 242 31.61 -15.85 14.27
CA HIS A 242 31.00 -14.88 13.37
C HIS A 242 29.47 -15.04 13.29
N TYR A 243 28.80 -13.99 12.83
CA TYR A 243 27.34 -13.91 12.71
C TYR A 243 26.93 -13.81 11.25
N TYR A 244 25.84 -14.49 10.89
CA TYR A 244 25.36 -14.57 9.52
C TYR A 244 23.85 -14.35 9.46
N SER A 245 23.39 -13.64 8.44
CA SER A 245 21.97 -13.46 8.15
C SER A 245 21.57 -14.28 6.92
N ASN A 246 20.35 -14.81 6.91
CA ASN A 246 19.76 -15.42 5.72
C ASN A 246 19.32 -14.39 4.67
N GLY A 247 19.36 -13.10 4.98
CA GLY A 247 18.95 -12.03 4.07
C GLY A 247 17.46 -12.01 3.73
N ALA A 248 16.62 -12.78 4.44
CA ALA A 248 15.17 -12.74 4.33
C ALA A 248 14.59 -11.52 5.07
N PHE A 249 13.29 -11.23 4.94
CA PHE A 249 12.63 -10.17 5.70
C PHE A 249 11.40 -10.70 6.46
N GLY A 250 10.94 -9.94 7.45
CA GLY A 250 9.73 -10.27 8.20
C GLY A 250 9.87 -11.54 9.07
N PRO A 251 8.89 -12.47 9.05
CA PRO A 251 8.86 -13.60 9.97
C PRO A 251 9.99 -14.61 9.75
N ASP A 252 10.55 -14.67 8.54
CA ASP A 252 11.62 -15.60 8.18
C ASP A 252 13.02 -15.02 8.37
N TRP A 253 13.15 -13.72 8.65
CA TRP A 253 14.45 -13.09 8.92
C TRP A 253 15.05 -13.68 10.19
N CYS A 254 16.31 -14.13 10.11
CA CYS A 254 17.06 -14.54 11.30
C CYS A 254 18.56 -14.37 11.15
N ILE A 255 19.21 -14.22 12.31
CA ILE A 255 20.66 -14.14 12.44
C ILE A 255 21.14 -15.31 13.29
N ARG A 256 22.12 -16.03 12.76
CA ARG A 256 22.74 -17.18 13.40
C ARG A 256 24.20 -16.88 13.68
N GLN A 257 24.63 -17.15 14.91
CA GLN A 257 26.05 -17.14 15.30
C GLN A 257 26.60 -18.56 15.19
N ILE A 258 27.77 -18.73 14.59
CA ILE A 258 28.51 -20.00 14.69
C ILE A 258 29.21 -20.06 16.04
N VAL A 259 28.79 -21.00 16.89
CA VAL A 259 29.33 -21.16 18.25
C VAL A 259 30.51 -22.12 18.25
N ASP A 260 30.40 -23.19 17.47
CA ASP A 260 31.42 -24.24 17.40
C ASP A 260 31.53 -24.86 16.01
N THR A 261 32.68 -25.42 15.69
CA THR A 261 32.96 -26.06 14.41
C THR A 261 33.70 -27.37 14.57
N SER A 262 33.29 -28.40 13.82
CA SER A 262 33.93 -29.72 13.76
C SER A 262 34.39 -29.98 12.33
N PRO A 263 35.57 -29.46 11.93
CA PRO A 263 36.04 -29.54 10.56
C PRO A 263 36.40 -30.98 10.16
N SER A 264 36.06 -31.36 8.93
CA SER A 264 36.40 -32.67 8.35
C SER A 264 36.74 -32.53 6.87
N LYS A 265 37.58 -33.44 6.33
CA LYS A 265 37.85 -33.52 4.89
C LYS A 265 36.66 -34.07 4.10
N ASP A 266 35.75 -34.78 4.77
CA ASP A 266 34.48 -35.23 4.20
C ASP A 266 33.42 -34.15 4.44
N THR A 267 32.88 -33.59 3.36
CA THR A 267 31.83 -32.56 3.37
C THR A 267 30.58 -32.96 4.13
N ASN A 268 30.26 -34.26 4.25
CA ASN A 268 29.11 -34.74 5.04
C ASN A 268 29.40 -34.78 6.55
N ARG A 269 30.67 -34.65 6.94
CA ARG A 269 31.14 -34.68 8.33
C ARG A 269 31.68 -33.34 8.81
N ASP A 270 31.88 -32.37 7.92
CA ASP A 270 32.21 -30.98 8.28
C ASP A 270 30.98 -30.27 8.84
N ARG A 271 30.90 -30.17 10.16
CA ARG A 271 29.71 -29.68 10.88
C ARG A 271 29.96 -28.36 11.58
N VAL A 272 28.91 -27.56 11.67
CA VAL A 272 28.87 -26.30 12.41
C VAL A 272 27.70 -26.32 13.40
N VAL A 273 27.95 -25.82 14.60
CA VAL A 273 26.93 -25.59 15.62
C VAL A 273 26.60 -24.11 15.61
N TYR A 274 25.32 -23.79 15.46
CA TYR A 274 24.87 -22.40 15.45
C TYR A 274 23.86 -22.14 16.56
N LYS A 275 23.73 -20.85 16.90
CA LYS A 275 22.70 -20.31 17.79
C LYS A 275 21.97 -19.17 17.11
N VAL A 276 20.64 -19.17 17.16
CA VAL A 276 19.83 -18.04 16.70
C VAL A 276 19.91 -16.91 17.71
N VAL A 277 20.45 -15.78 17.28
CA VAL A 277 20.68 -14.59 18.13
C VAL A 277 19.65 -13.49 17.89
N ALA A 278 18.99 -13.48 16.73
CA ALA A 278 17.90 -12.57 16.40
C ALA A 278 16.97 -13.18 15.34
N GLY A 279 15.69 -12.78 15.33
CA GLY A 279 14.72 -13.19 14.31
C GLY A 279 13.90 -14.44 14.67
N ALA A 280 13.53 -15.23 13.66
CA ALA A 280 12.70 -16.44 13.82
C ALA A 280 13.28 -17.41 14.87
N GLU A 281 12.50 -17.72 15.92
CA GLU A 281 12.87 -18.59 17.04
C GLU A 281 14.18 -18.19 17.79
N PRO A 282 14.20 -17.02 18.46
CA PRO A 282 15.38 -16.59 19.20
C PRO A 282 15.78 -17.60 20.28
N ARG A 283 17.08 -17.85 20.43
CA ARG A 283 17.70 -18.78 21.41
C ARG A 283 17.61 -20.27 21.08
N SER A 284 17.13 -20.66 19.90
CA SER A 284 17.31 -22.03 19.42
C SER A 284 18.77 -22.26 18.98
N SER A 285 19.25 -23.49 19.14
CA SER A 285 20.57 -23.92 18.69
C SER A 285 20.43 -25.26 17.99
N ALA A 286 21.15 -25.46 16.90
CA ALA A 286 21.19 -26.74 16.21
C ALA A 286 22.55 -26.95 15.52
N MET A 287 22.73 -28.16 14.99
CA MET A 287 23.93 -28.57 14.27
C MET A 287 23.55 -28.99 12.86
N LEU A 288 24.30 -28.51 11.87
CA LEU A 288 24.18 -28.91 10.47
C LEU A 288 25.54 -28.95 9.79
N THR A 289 25.60 -29.41 8.54
CA THR A 289 26.84 -29.36 7.78
C THR A 289 27.21 -27.91 7.44
N ARG A 290 28.51 -27.64 7.31
CA ARG A 290 29.00 -26.32 6.89
C ARG A 290 28.42 -25.91 5.53
N THR A 291 28.25 -26.88 4.63
CA THR A 291 27.65 -26.68 3.31
C THR A 291 26.19 -26.25 3.39
N GLU A 292 25.39 -26.92 4.21
CA GLU A 292 24.00 -26.53 4.43
C GLU A 292 23.90 -25.13 5.06
N PHE A 293 24.83 -24.79 5.96
CA PHE A 293 24.83 -23.48 6.61
C PHE A 293 25.19 -22.38 5.62
N ALA A 294 26.20 -22.62 4.79
CA ALA A 294 26.64 -21.70 3.77
C ALA A 294 25.56 -21.43 2.71
N ARG A 295 24.73 -22.45 2.38
CA ARG A 295 23.56 -22.29 1.51
C ARG A 295 22.44 -21.48 2.16
N TRP A 296 22.28 -21.58 3.48
CA TRP A 296 21.30 -20.80 4.24
C TRP A 296 21.75 -19.34 4.43
N ALA A 297 23.05 -19.11 4.62
CA ALA A 297 23.60 -17.79 4.91
C ALA A 297 23.79 -16.94 3.64
N SER A 298 23.28 -15.71 3.68
CA SER A 298 23.38 -14.74 2.59
C SER A 298 24.61 -13.83 2.71
N TYR A 299 24.90 -13.38 3.94
CA TYR A 299 26.07 -12.55 4.22
C TYR A 299 26.44 -12.57 5.71
N GLU A 300 27.69 -12.20 5.98
CA GLU A 300 28.19 -11.98 7.32
C GLU A 300 27.70 -10.62 7.85
N VAL A 301 27.38 -10.58 9.15
CA VAL A 301 26.96 -9.38 9.86
C VAL A 301 27.78 -9.19 11.13
N ILE A 302 27.95 -7.95 11.54
CA ILE A 302 28.51 -7.56 12.83
C ILE A 302 27.45 -6.78 13.61
N ARG A 303 27.54 -6.91 14.94
CA ARG A 303 26.66 -6.16 15.83
C ARG A 303 27.28 -4.79 16.10
N ASP A 304 26.52 -3.74 15.82
CA ASP A 304 26.85 -2.34 16.11
C ASP A 304 25.77 -1.79 17.05
N ASP A 305 26.09 -1.75 18.35
CA ASP A 305 25.16 -1.49 19.46
C ASP A 305 23.90 -2.41 19.45
N GLU A 306 22.74 -1.84 19.09
CA GLU A 306 21.46 -2.55 19.00
C GLU A 306 21.11 -3.00 17.57
N ASN A 307 21.92 -2.63 16.57
CA ASN A 307 21.67 -2.92 15.15
C ASN A 307 22.66 -3.94 14.57
N TRP A 308 22.24 -4.61 13.50
CA TRP A 308 23.08 -5.54 12.74
C TRP A 308 23.50 -4.90 11.41
N LYS A 309 24.80 -4.80 11.17
CA LYS A 309 25.37 -4.25 9.94
C LYS A 309 26.05 -5.36 9.14
N ARG A 310 25.87 -5.33 7.82
CA ARG A 310 26.58 -6.25 6.92
C ARG A 310 28.07 -5.95 6.92
N VAL A 311 28.89 -6.99 6.87
CA VAL A 311 30.34 -6.86 6.63
C VAL A 311 30.54 -6.75 5.12
N ASP A 312 30.91 -5.57 4.63
CA ASP A 312 31.26 -5.38 3.22
C ASP A 312 32.63 -5.99 2.94
N ALA A 313 32.71 -6.79 1.87
CA ALA A 313 33.94 -7.49 1.47
C ALA A 313 35.08 -6.56 1.00
N ASP A 314 34.84 -5.25 0.88
CA ASP A 314 35.77 -4.26 0.30
C ASP A 314 36.39 -3.27 1.30
N LYS A 315 36.18 -3.44 2.61
CA LYS A 315 36.97 -2.68 3.62
C LYS A 315 38.01 -3.58 4.26
N PRO A 316 39.33 -3.32 4.08
CA PRO A 316 40.35 -4.02 4.83
C PRO A 316 40.18 -3.69 6.31
N SER A 317 40.09 -4.74 7.13
CA SER A 317 40.12 -4.67 8.58
C SER A 317 41.44 -4.06 9.03
N GLY A 318 41.40 -2.83 9.54
CA GLY A 318 42.46 -2.24 10.34
C GLY A 318 42.45 -2.75 11.77
#